data_AF-A0A6N8ZZI4-F1
#
_entry.id   AF-A0A6N8ZZI4-F1
#
_cell.length_a   1.000
_cell.length_b   1.000
_cell.length_c   1.000
_cell.angle_alpha   90.00
_cell.angle_beta   90.00
_cell.angle_gamma   90.00
#
_symmetry.space_group_name_H-M   'P 1'
#
loop_
_entity.id
_entity.type
_entity.pdbx_description
1 polymer ?
#
loop_
_entity_poly.entity_id
_entity_poly.type
_entity_poly.pdbx_seq_one_letter_code
_entity_poly.pdbx_strand_id
1 'polypeptide(L)'
;MREGEGLSKVKGWFRLSDSGDPGVLARFAGSSELSTATNSRSRYRSGWSATGIALFTALVVLVVGSPALGAGGVQYPGPSGTFTDDDGSVHEENIEAMVVAGITQGCGENLYCPGDEITRAQVASFLDRALELPTTDTDFFSDDNGSVHEAAINRIAAAGITQGCGTRLYCPARPLTRAQMATLLARTLSDLTPATADYFADDDGSRHEDSINVLAENGIAQGCSTGLFCPNDPVRRSAMASFLARSLQLKPARPPEVSPWRLEPVLGGIEGGTTDLQAPAGDDRLFLATKDGLIRIIRDGTFLTEPFLDLREQVRDEGSEQGLLGLVFHPGFDTNRRFYVFYSAADGEGHSRVFEYLADASDPDRADPSTARHIITFEQRPTSPTHKGGQLRFGADGYLYIAVGDGGGQGDPFEHGENPKTELGTIIRIDVDVDPAGPDPYLIPPDNPFADGQDGLPEVWAYGLRNPWRFSFDGPYIYIADVGRLTFEELNIADAAVGGIDYGWDTMEGTACHEPPTDCDTTGFFKPQIVYPRDDGLAVIGGYVYRGSAIPEMVGHYFYADFVAGWIRTFRYDGEVTEHYDWSRSVDLTNFVWSFGVDGHGELYVLDRWAVWKIVPNRP
;
A
#
# COMPACT_ATOMS: atom_id res chain seq x y z
N MET A 1 27.05 56.31 9.51
CA MET A 1 27.38 55.95 10.92
C MET A 1 26.38 54.86 11.29
N ARG A 2 26.86 53.61 11.37
CA ARG A 2 27.21 52.90 12.62
C ARG A 2 25.98 52.38 13.37
N GLU A 3 25.93 51.05 13.46
CA GLU A 3 25.36 50.22 14.55
C GLU A 3 23.85 50.34 14.87
N GLY A 4 23.14 49.23 15.18
CA GLY A 4 23.61 47.85 15.34
C GLY A 4 22.49 46.81 15.36
N GLU A 5 22.86 45.56 15.70
CA GLU A 5 22.02 44.36 15.70
C GLU A 5 21.01 44.33 16.88
N GLY A 6 19.95 43.50 16.79
CA GLY A 6 19.00 43.36 17.90
C GLY A 6 17.82 42.40 17.65
N LEU A 7 18.06 41.09 17.71
CA LEU A 7 17.01 40.07 17.71
C LEU A 7 16.14 40.13 18.99
N SER A 8 14.83 39.91 18.86
CA SER A 8 14.02 39.34 19.96
C SER A 8 12.83 38.54 19.44
N LYS A 9 12.51 37.43 20.11
CA LYS A 9 11.35 36.56 19.84
C LYS A 9 10.21 36.90 20.79
N VAL A 10 8.96 36.75 20.37
CA VAL A 10 7.78 36.73 21.26
C VAL A 10 6.91 35.51 20.90
N LYS A 11 6.33 34.85 21.91
CA LYS A 11 5.44 33.67 21.79
C LYS A 11 4.02 34.00 22.25
N GLY A 12 3.04 33.38 21.59
CA GLY A 12 1.64 33.29 22.04
C GLY A 12 0.79 34.55 21.76
N TRP A 13 -0.53 34.49 21.84
CA TRP A 13 -1.41 33.40 22.31
C TRP A 13 -2.68 33.30 21.43
N PHE A 14 -3.20 32.09 21.22
CA PHE A 14 -4.59 31.90 20.78
C PHE A 14 -5.55 32.08 21.96
N ARG A 15 -6.77 32.58 21.66
CA ARG A 15 -7.92 32.57 22.56
C ARG A 15 -9.04 31.74 21.94
N LEU A 16 -9.59 30.81 22.71
CA LEU A 16 -10.92 30.25 22.47
C LEU A 16 -11.99 31.22 23.01
N SER A 17 -13.21 31.11 22.50
CA SER A 17 -14.37 31.89 22.95
C SER A 17 -15.65 31.05 22.95
N ASP A 18 -16.19 30.80 24.15
CA ASP A 18 -17.41 30.01 24.35
C ASP A 18 -18.70 30.82 24.19
N SER A 19 -19.71 30.24 23.53
CA SER A 19 -21.16 30.43 23.77
C SER A 19 -22.01 29.57 22.81
N GLY A 20 -23.07 28.87 23.20
CA GLY A 20 -23.56 28.56 24.55
C GLY A 20 -25.07 28.24 24.67
N ASP A 21 -25.47 26.98 24.45
CA ASP A 21 -26.70 26.30 24.97
C ASP A 21 -28.10 26.87 24.55
N PRO A 22 -29.27 26.25 24.90
CA PRO A 22 -29.53 24.90 25.42
C PRO A 22 -30.63 24.06 24.70
N GLY A 23 -30.57 22.73 24.86
CA GLY A 23 -31.41 21.72 24.17
C GLY A 23 -32.85 21.43 24.66
N VAL A 24 -33.37 20.26 24.26
CA VAL A 24 -34.69 19.69 24.62
C VAL A 24 -34.57 18.18 24.91
N LEU A 25 -35.39 17.66 25.83
CA LEU A 25 -35.44 16.25 26.25
C LEU A 25 -36.68 15.50 25.69
N ALA A 26 -36.51 14.23 25.33
CA ALA A 26 -37.61 13.25 25.16
C ALA A 26 -37.17 11.84 25.64
N ARG A 27 -38.12 10.91 25.85
CA ARG A 27 -37.87 9.57 26.43
C ARG A 27 -38.53 8.44 25.62
N PHE A 28 -37.93 7.25 25.74
CA PHE A 28 -38.52 5.89 25.68
C PHE A 28 -40.03 5.75 25.43
N ALA A 29 -40.41 4.80 24.54
CA ALA A 29 -41.07 3.55 24.97
C ALA A 29 -41.34 2.52 23.85
N GLY A 30 -40.73 1.33 23.96
CA GLY A 30 -41.25 0.03 23.44
C GLY A 30 -41.34 -0.19 21.92
N SER A 31 -41.69 -1.40 21.43
CA SER A 31 -41.65 -2.75 22.06
C SER A 31 -42.17 -3.82 21.08
N SER A 32 -41.67 -5.07 21.19
CA SER A 32 -42.27 -6.33 20.67
C SER A 32 -42.30 -6.51 19.12
N GLU A 33 -42.29 -7.73 18.53
CA GLU A 33 -41.90 -9.09 18.97
C GLU A 33 -41.79 -10.02 17.73
N LEU A 34 -41.22 -11.23 17.90
CA LEU A 34 -41.52 -12.49 17.19
C LEU A 34 -41.74 -12.47 15.64
N SER A 35 -41.00 -13.26 14.87
CA SER A 35 -41.35 -14.69 14.69
C SER A 35 -40.30 -15.53 13.96
N THR A 36 -40.13 -16.77 14.43
CA THR A 36 -39.24 -17.84 13.96
C THR A 36 -39.75 -18.64 12.74
N ALA A 37 -38.84 -19.07 11.84
CA ALA A 37 -38.76 -20.42 11.21
C ALA A 37 -37.53 -20.46 10.27
N THR A 38 -36.53 -21.37 10.31
CA THR A 38 -36.51 -22.84 10.08
C THR A 38 -37.13 -23.26 8.74
N ASN A 39 -36.58 -24.19 7.94
CA ASN A 39 -35.83 -25.41 8.30
C ASN A 39 -35.10 -26.05 7.07
N SER A 40 -34.25 -27.04 7.32
CA SER A 40 -33.78 -28.14 6.42
C SER A 40 -32.86 -27.78 5.21
N ARG A 41 -32.01 -28.66 4.67
CA ARG A 41 -31.19 -29.84 5.10
C ARG A 41 -30.94 -30.78 3.88
N SER A 42 -29.74 -30.75 3.30
CA SER A 42 -29.05 -31.91 2.68
C SER A 42 -27.60 -31.50 2.42
N ARG A 43 -26.53 -32.12 2.96
CA ARG A 43 -26.10 -33.53 2.92
C ARG A 43 -25.94 -34.09 1.50
N TYR A 44 -24.71 -34.00 0.97
CA TYR A 44 -24.08 -35.06 0.18
C TYR A 44 -22.70 -35.39 0.77
N ARG A 45 -22.08 -36.53 0.42
CA ARG A 45 -20.96 -37.10 1.18
C ARG A 45 -20.00 -37.98 0.36
N SER A 46 -18.88 -37.38 -0.08
CA SER A 46 -17.63 -38.00 -0.59
C SER A 46 -16.70 -36.84 -1.00
N GLY A 47 -15.43 -36.69 -0.59
CA GLY A 47 -14.50 -37.61 0.07
C GLY A 47 -13.67 -38.39 -0.95
N TRP A 48 -12.34 -38.28 -0.91
CA TRP A 48 -11.30 -39.28 -1.25
C TRP A 48 -9.89 -38.68 -0.99
N SER A 49 -9.02 -39.47 -0.33
CA SER A 49 -7.55 -39.39 -0.15
C SER A 49 -6.69 -38.22 -0.69
N ALA A 50 -5.79 -37.70 0.17
CA ALA A 50 -4.70 -36.76 -0.16
C ALA A 50 -3.34 -37.44 -0.49
N THR A 51 -2.41 -36.69 -1.11
CA THR A 51 -0.93 -36.70 -1.01
C THR A 51 -0.32 -35.84 -2.13
N GLY A 52 0.73 -35.02 -1.96
CA GLY A 52 1.44 -34.58 -0.74
C GLY A 52 2.89 -34.11 -1.04
N ILE A 53 3.60 -33.68 0.02
CA ILE A 53 5.06 -33.39 0.12
C ILE A 53 5.51 -31.96 -0.27
N ALA A 54 6.19 -31.30 0.68
CA ALA A 54 6.90 -30.01 0.58
C ALA A 54 8.44 -30.21 0.45
N LEU A 55 9.26 -29.15 0.51
CA LEU A 55 10.74 -29.25 0.40
C LEU A 55 11.53 -28.58 1.55
N PHE A 56 12.87 -28.80 1.66
CA PHE A 56 13.64 -28.66 2.93
C PHE A 56 15.06 -27.92 3.03
N THR A 57 15.09 -26.69 3.60
CA THR A 57 16.05 -25.74 4.26
C THR A 57 15.25 -24.66 5.19
N ALA A 58 15.00 -24.31 6.56
CA ALA A 58 15.32 -24.35 8.12
C ALA A 58 16.49 -23.68 9.05
N LEU A 59 17.23 -22.61 8.66
CA LEU A 59 17.90 -21.44 9.31
C LEU A 59 18.92 -21.56 10.47
N VAL A 60 19.59 -20.44 10.82
CA VAL A 60 20.74 -20.33 11.75
C VAL A 60 20.43 -19.47 12.98
N VAL A 61 20.35 -20.03 14.19
CA VAL A 61 20.05 -19.25 15.43
C VAL A 61 21.23 -18.44 15.98
N LEU A 62 20.89 -17.23 16.47
CA LEU A 62 21.66 -16.24 17.25
C LEU A 62 22.44 -16.77 18.47
N VAL A 63 23.51 -16.05 18.85
CA VAL A 63 24.18 -16.10 20.17
C VAL A 63 24.59 -14.67 20.64
N VAL A 64 24.72 -14.44 21.96
CA VAL A 64 24.89 -13.13 22.65
C VAL A 64 26.18 -13.08 23.52
N GLY A 65 26.70 -11.97 24.08
CA GLY A 65 26.31 -10.54 24.12
C GLY A 65 26.91 -9.84 25.39
N SER A 66 26.78 -8.53 25.68
CA SER A 66 26.16 -7.43 24.92
C SER A 66 26.78 -6.02 25.12
N PRO A 67 26.85 -5.37 26.32
CA PRO A 67 26.61 -3.91 26.37
C PRO A 67 27.71 -2.99 26.94
N ALA A 68 27.89 -1.80 26.33
CA ALA A 68 28.42 -0.57 26.96
C ALA A 68 28.00 0.69 26.18
N LEU A 69 27.93 1.85 26.85
CA LEU A 69 27.53 3.15 26.26
C LEU A 69 28.75 4.00 25.87
N GLY A 70 28.67 4.70 24.72
CA GLY A 70 29.67 5.71 24.29
C GLY A 70 29.26 6.41 22.99
N ALA A 71 29.58 7.70 22.84
CA ALA A 71 29.15 8.53 21.70
C ALA A 71 30.31 8.85 20.73
N GLY A 72 29.99 8.98 19.44
CA GLY A 72 30.93 9.32 18.35
C GLY A 72 30.86 8.29 17.22
N GLY A 73 30.14 8.63 16.15
CA GLY A 73 29.64 7.64 15.18
C GLY A 73 30.62 7.12 14.13
N VAL A 74 30.21 6.00 13.53
CA VAL A 74 30.59 5.48 12.20
C VAL A 74 29.29 5.01 11.53
N GLN A 75 29.23 5.03 10.19
CA GLN A 75 28.04 4.77 9.37
C GLN A 75 28.20 3.46 8.55
N TYR A 76 27.24 3.21 7.64
CA TYR A 76 27.27 2.29 6.46
C TYR A 76 26.78 0.84 6.70
N PRO A 77 26.17 0.19 5.68
CA PRO A 77 25.22 0.74 4.69
C PRO A 77 24.03 -0.21 4.32
N GLY A 78 22.82 0.34 4.05
CA GLY A 78 21.76 -0.37 3.30
C GLY A 78 20.31 0.04 3.59
N PRO A 79 19.38 -0.01 2.61
CA PRO A 79 17.93 0.05 2.82
C PRO A 79 17.37 -1.23 3.44
N SER A 80 16.15 -1.12 3.97
CA SER A 80 15.47 -2.12 4.79
C SER A 80 14.67 -3.15 3.99
N GLY A 81 14.37 -4.29 4.63
CA GLY A 81 13.51 -5.34 4.09
C GLY A 81 12.01 -5.05 4.23
N THR A 82 11.21 -6.12 4.21
CA THR A 82 9.76 -6.11 4.46
C THR A 82 9.43 -5.62 5.88
N PHE A 83 10.33 -5.83 6.83
CA PHE A 83 10.20 -5.34 8.20
C PHE A 83 11.35 -4.40 8.58
N THR A 84 11.11 -3.58 9.59
CA THR A 84 11.99 -2.47 9.98
C THR A 84 12.63 -2.65 11.37
N ASP A 85 12.24 -3.69 12.10
CA ASP A 85 12.71 -4.00 13.46
C ASP A 85 13.72 -5.17 13.51
N ASP A 86 13.94 -5.86 12.40
CA ASP A 86 15.00 -6.85 12.20
C ASP A 86 16.14 -6.39 11.27
N ASP A 87 16.13 -5.14 10.79
CA ASP A 87 17.24 -4.55 10.04
C ASP A 87 18.59 -4.68 10.76
N GLY A 88 19.61 -5.18 10.06
CA GLY A 88 20.93 -5.46 10.62
C GLY A 88 20.97 -6.69 11.53
N SER A 89 19.87 -7.46 11.62
CA SER A 89 19.83 -8.74 12.31
C SER A 89 20.55 -9.81 11.49
N VAL A 90 21.28 -10.71 12.16
CA VAL A 90 21.84 -11.92 11.54
C VAL A 90 20.78 -12.94 11.08
N HIS A 91 19.50 -12.57 11.11
CA HIS A 91 18.34 -13.37 10.72
C HIS A 91 17.53 -12.71 9.57
N GLU A 92 17.78 -11.43 9.26
CA GLU A 92 17.10 -10.58 8.28
C GLU A 92 16.94 -11.28 6.91
N GLU A 93 18.03 -11.74 6.28
CA GLU A 93 18.00 -12.39 4.95
C GLU A 93 17.05 -13.59 4.83
N ASN A 94 16.62 -14.12 5.97
CA ASN A 94 15.85 -15.35 6.08
C ASN A 94 14.46 -15.13 6.69
N ILE A 95 14.28 -14.03 7.42
CA ILE A 95 12.96 -13.44 7.70
C ILE A 95 12.35 -12.99 6.37
N GLU A 96 13.12 -12.29 5.53
CA GLU A 96 12.75 -11.96 4.15
C GLU A 96 12.51 -13.21 3.29
N ALA A 97 13.35 -14.26 3.42
CA ALA A 97 13.11 -15.52 2.71
C ALA A 97 11.78 -16.20 3.12
N MET A 98 11.30 -15.97 4.35
CA MET A 98 9.98 -16.41 4.80
C MET A 98 8.85 -15.52 4.30
N VAL A 99 9.09 -14.24 4.00
CA VAL A 99 8.10 -13.37 3.32
C VAL A 99 7.94 -13.84 1.87
N VAL A 100 9.05 -13.99 1.15
CA VAL A 100 9.09 -14.46 -0.24
C VAL A 100 8.45 -15.85 -0.42
N ALA A 101 8.42 -16.66 0.65
CA ALA A 101 7.75 -17.97 0.67
C ALA A 101 6.33 -17.96 1.28
N GLY A 102 5.76 -16.78 1.58
CA GLY A 102 4.42 -16.63 2.16
C GLY A 102 4.27 -17.13 3.61
N ILE A 103 5.36 -17.51 4.29
CA ILE A 103 5.38 -18.17 5.61
C ILE A 103 5.15 -17.16 6.75
N THR A 104 5.50 -15.89 6.56
CA THR A 104 5.28 -14.81 7.54
C THR A 104 4.61 -13.58 6.91
N GLN A 105 3.92 -12.82 7.75
CA GLN A 105 3.39 -11.47 7.49
C GLN A 105 3.74 -10.54 8.67
N GLY A 106 4.81 -10.87 9.41
CA GLY A 106 5.25 -10.11 10.58
C GLY A 106 4.50 -10.44 11.87
N CYS A 107 4.41 -9.46 12.75
CA CYS A 107 3.59 -9.41 13.97
C CYS A 107 2.63 -8.20 13.98
N GLY A 108 2.87 -7.24 13.09
CA GLY A 108 2.15 -6.01 12.81
C GLY A 108 2.73 -5.41 11.51
N GLU A 109 2.19 -4.28 11.05
CA GLU A 109 2.67 -3.64 9.82
C GLU A 109 4.15 -3.23 9.95
N ASN A 110 4.96 -3.60 8.94
CA ASN A 110 6.41 -3.38 8.86
C ASN A 110 7.22 -3.86 10.09
N LEU A 111 6.68 -4.77 10.91
CA LEU A 111 7.32 -5.32 12.11
C LEU A 111 7.32 -6.86 12.08
N TYR A 112 8.50 -7.46 12.27
CA TYR A 112 8.64 -8.90 12.47
C TYR A 112 8.53 -9.32 13.95
N CYS A 113 8.75 -8.40 14.90
CA CYS A 113 8.94 -8.67 16.32
C CYS A 113 10.06 -9.71 16.57
N PRO A 114 11.30 -9.48 16.11
CA PRO A 114 12.38 -10.45 16.19
C PRO A 114 12.76 -10.83 17.63
N GLY A 115 12.52 -9.92 18.59
CA GLY A 115 12.83 -10.13 20.00
C GLY A 115 11.91 -11.11 20.74
N ASP A 116 10.65 -11.22 20.35
CA ASP A 116 9.61 -11.93 21.13
C ASP A 116 9.83 -13.44 21.22
N GLU A 117 9.28 -14.10 22.24
CA GLU A 117 9.21 -15.56 22.31
C GLU A 117 8.07 -16.09 21.43
N ILE A 118 8.35 -17.02 20.52
CA ILE A 118 7.30 -17.53 19.62
C ILE A 118 6.38 -18.53 20.34
N THR A 119 5.09 -18.32 20.20
CA THR A 119 4.06 -19.21 20.74
C THR A 119 3.92 -20.48 19.89
N ARG A 120 3.45 -21.55 20.52
CA ARG A 120 3.09 -22.80 19.83
C ARG A 120 2.04 -22.58 18.74
N ALA A 121 1.12 -21.63 18.92
CA ALA A 121 0.09 -21.30 17.93
C ALA A 121 0.65 -20.64 16.65
N GLN A 122 1.53 -19.65 16.81
CA GLN A 122 2.21 -19.00 15.67
C GLN A 122 3.07 -20.01 14.88
N VAL A 123 3.75 -20.94 15.57
CA VAL A 123 4.52 -22.01 14.91
C VAL A 123 3.64 -22.96 14.10
N ALA A 124 2.41 -23.23 14.54
CA ALA A 124 1.46 -23.99 13.72
C ALA A 124 1.14 -23.25 12.42
N SER A 125 0.84 -21.95 12.47
CA SER A 125 0.56 -21.14 11.26
C SER A 125 1.76 -20.86 10.36
N PHE A 126 3.00 -20.99 10.86
CA PHE A 126 4.19 -21.00 10.01
C PHE A 126 4.33 -22.35 9.28
N LEU A 127 4.27 -23.47 10.01
CA LEU A 127 4.39 -24.81 9.42
C LEU A 127 3.25 -25.12 8.45
N ASP A 128 2.03 -24.73 8.78
CA ASP A 128 0.83 -24.95 7.97
C ASP A 128 0.91 -24.28 6.59
N ARG A 129 1.37 -23.03 6.54
CA ARG A 129 1.63 -22.29 5.29
C ARG A 129 2.81 -22.88 4.53
N ALA A 130 3.93 -23.12 5.20
CA ALA A 130 5.16 -23.61 4.59
C ALA A 130 5.09 -25.05 4.02
N LEU A 131 3.98 -25.76 4.25
CA LEU A 131 3.77 -27.15 3.83
C LEU A 131 2.48 -27.34 3.01
N GLU A 132 1.70 -26.27 2.79
CA GLU A 132 0.38 -26.29 2.13
C GLU A 132 -0.52 -27.45 2.60
N LEU A 133 -0.69 -27.59 3.93
CA LEU A 133 -1.30 -28.80 4.48
C LEU A 133 -2.78 -28.98 4.06
N PRO A 134 -3.20 -30.22 3.70
CA PRO A 134 -4.59 -30.51 3.40
C PRO A 134 -5.55 -30.14 4.54
N THR A 135 -6.73 -29.64 4.20
CA THR A 135 -7.78 -29.31 5.16
C THR A 135 -8.31 -30.53 5.92
N THR A 136 -8.83 -30.31 7.12
CA THR A 136 -9.37 -31.36 7.99
C THR A 136 -10.61 -30.86 8.74
N ASP A 137 -11.67 -31.68 8.78
CA ASP A 137 -12.87 -31.45 9.59
C ASP A 137 -12.69 -31.92 11.06
N THR A 138 -11.49 -32.40 11.43
CA THR A 138 -11.25 -33.03 12.74
C THR A 138 -10.66 -32.02 13.72
N ASP A 139 -11.44 -31.72 14.77
CA ASP A 139 -10.97 -31.09 16.00
C ASP A 139 -10.17 -32.08 16.86
N PHE A 140 -8.88 -31.80 17.05
CA PHE A 140 -7.96 -32.58 17.87
C PHE A 140 -7.82 -32.06 19.31
N PHE A 141 -8.08 -30.79 19.59
CA PHE A 141 -7.78 -30.12 20.87
C PHE A 141 -8.92 -29.18 21.31
N SER A 142 -9.11 -29.03 22.63
CA SER A 142 -10.22 -28.25 23.19
C SER A 142 -9.83 -26.87 23.74
N ASP A 143 -8.56 -26.47 23.61
CA ASP A 143 -7.99 -25.24 24.19
C ASP A 143 -7.43 -24.25 23.15
N ASP A 144 -7.58 -24.54 21.87
CA ASP A 144 -7.31 -23.67 20.71
C ASP A 144 -8.59 -23.17 20.01
N ASN A 145 -9.76 -23.67 20.41
CA ASN A 145 -11.07 -23.30 19.85
C ASN A 145 -11.31 -21.78 19.93
N GLY A 146 -11.62 -21.16 18.79
CA GLY A 146 -11.78 -19.71 18.65
C GLY A 146 -10.47 -18.94 18.47
N SER A 147 -9.32 -19.63 18.31
CA SER A 147 -8.06 -18.99 17.92
C SER A 147 -7.97 -18.82 16.41
N VAL A 148 -7.42 -17.70 15.95
CA VAL A 148 -7.06 -17.50 14.53
C VAL A 148 -6.08 -18.57 14.00
N HIS A 149 -5.41 -19.30 14.90
CA HIS A 149 -4.50 -20.40 14.57
C HIS A 149 -5.16 -21.80 14.56
N GLU A 150 -6.42 -21.94 14.98
CA GLU A 150 -7.11 -23.23 15.19
C GLU A 150 -7.06 -24.15 13.95
N ALA A 151 -7.33 -23.60 12.76
CA ALA A 151 -7.30 -24.36 11.51
C ALA A 151 -5.90 -24.92 11.20
N ALA A 152 -4.85 -24.12 11.43
CA ALA A 152 -3.46 -24.52 11.26
C ALA A 152 -3.03 -25.58 12.30
N ILE A 153 -3.45 -25.41 13.55
CA ILE A 153 -3.17 -26.36 14.65
C ILE A 153 -3.79 -27.73 14.34
N ASN A 154 -5.03 -27.77 13.87
CA ASN A 154 -5.69 -29.02 13.49
C ASN A 154 -5.08 -29.65 12.22
N ARG A 155 -4.62 -28.86 11.25
CA ARG A 155 -3.88 -29.37 10.08
C ARG A 155 -2.53 -29.99 10.45
N ILE A 156 -1.69 -29.34 11.27
CA ILE A 156 -0.42 -29.94 11.73
C ILE A 156 -0.63 -31.16 12.64
N ALA A 157 -1.81 -31.31 13.27
CA ALA A 157 -2.19 -32.50 14.03
C ALA A 157 -2.63 -33.65 13.12
N ALA A 158 -3.42 -33.37 12.07
CA ALA A 158 -3.76 -34.35 11.04
C ALA A 158 -2.53 -34.88 10.28
N ALA A 159 -1.53 -34.01 10.07
CA ALA A 159 -0.22 -34.38 9.51
C ALA A 159 0.69 -35.17 10.50
N GLY A 160 0.29 -35.35 11.76
CA GLY A 160 1.06 -36.08 12.77
C GLY A 160 2.27 -35.34 13.37
N ILE A 161 2.50 -34.09 12.97
CA ILE A 161 3.62 -33.24 13.42
C ILE A 161 3.51 -32.98 14.93
N THR A 162 2.33 -32.53 15.39
CA THR A 162 2.04 -32.28 16.80
C THR A 162 1.26 -33.42 17.46
N GLN A 163 1.46 -33.58 18.77
CA GLN A 163 0.65 -34.42 19.66
C GLN A 163 0.03 -33.59 20.81
N GLY A 164 0.10 -32.25 20.71
CA GLY A 164 -0.31 -31.32 21.76
C GLY A 164 0.66 -31.26 22.95
N CYS A 165 0.18 -30.67 24.05
CA CYS A 165 0.82 -30.64 25.36
C CYS A 165 0.20 -31.63 26.36
N GLY A 166 -0.95 -32.23 26.03
CA GLY A 166 -1.68 -33.20 26.84
C GLY A 166 -2.91 -33.76 26.12
N THR A 167 -3.67 -34.64 26.77
CA THR A 167 -4.87 -35.27 26.20
C THR A 167 -5.90 -34.21 25.76
N ARG A 168 -6.08 -34.03 24.45
CA ARG A 168 -6.91 -32.97 23.83
C ARG A 168 -6.53 -31.54 24.27
N LEU A 169 -5.26 -31.29 24.58
CA LEU A 169 -4.74 -29.95 24.85
C LEU A 169 -3.53 -29.65 23.94
N TYR A 170 -3.55 -28.52 23.24
CA TYR A 170 -2.44 -28.02 22.43
C TYR A 170 -1.54 -27.03 23.17
N CYS A 171 -2.07 -26.31 24.17
CA CYS A 171 -1.43 -25.17 24.85
C CYS A 171 -0.98 -24.05 23.89
N PRO A 172 -1.89 -23.43 23.10
CA PRO A 172 -1.54 -22.51 22.01
C PRO A 172 -0.66 -21.33 22.44
N ALA A 173 -1.02 -20.65 23.54
CA ALA A 173 -0.35 -19.44 24.01
C ALA A 173 0.96 -19.67 24.79
N ARG A 174 1.45 -20.92 24.93
CA ARG A 174 2.75 -21.16 25.57
C ARG A 174 3.90 -20.89 24.58
N PRO A 175 5.01 -20.28 25.02
CA PRO A 175 6.27 -20.28 24.29
C PRO A 175 6.71 -21.70 23.92
N LEU A 176 7.28 -21.86 22.73
CA LEU A 176 7.86 -23.12 22.27
C LEU A 176 9.32 -23.22 22.71
N THR A 177 9.70 -24.28 23.42
CA THR A 177 11.12 -24.49 23.80
C THR A 177 11.92 -25.08 22.63
N ARG A 178 13.24 -24.86 22.62
CA ARG A 178 14.15 -25.36 21.58
C ARG A 178 14.04 -26.87 21.34
N ALA A 179 13.90 -27.68 22.39
CA ALA A 179 13.67 -29.12 22.26
C ALA A 179 12.31 -29.49 21.65
N GLN A 180 11.25 -28.74 21.96
CA GLN A 180 9.93 -28.95 21.35
C GLN A 180 9.92 -28.54 19.88
N MET A 181 10.58 -27.43 19.54
CA MET A 181 10.84 -27.01 18.16
C MET A 181 11.56 -28.11 17.38
N ALA A 182 12.62 -28.70 17.96
CA ALA A 182 13.41 -29.72 17.29
C ALA A 182 12.55 -30.94 16.90
N THR A 183 11.72 -31.44 17.82
CA THR A 183 10.80 -32.55 17.53
C THR A 183 9.65 -32.17 16.59
N LEU A 184 9.18 -30.92 16.55
CA LEU A 184 8.22 -30.51 15.53
C LEU A 184 8.85 -30.57 14.14
N LEU A 185 10.00 -29.91 13.94
CA LEU A 185 10.68 -29.92 12.63
C LEU A 185 11.09 -31.33 12.22
N ALA A 186 11.73 -32.12 13.10
CA ALA A 186 12.15 -33.48 12.79
C ALA A 186 10.98 -34.45 12.47
N ARG A 187 9.72 -34.09 12.76
CA ARG A 187 8.52 -34.82 12.32
C ARG A 187 7.91 -34.28 11.02
N THR A 188 8.04 -32.99 10.77
CA THR A 188 7.70 -32.37 9.49
C THR A 188 8.57 -32.92 8.36
N LEU A 189 9.80 -33.32 8.69
CA LEU A 189 10.85 -33.65 7.73
C LEU A 189 10.91 -35.16 7.41
N SER A 190 10.71 -35.50 6.13
CA SER A 190 10.78 -36.88 5.65
C SER A 190 12.20 -37.39 5.39
N ASP A 191 13.11 -36.53 4.91
CA ASP A 191 14.35 -36.95 4.24
C ASP A 191 15.64 -36.54 4.97
N LEU A 192 15.63 -36.59 6.31
CA LEU A 192 16.81 -36.27 7.11
C LEU A 192 17.82 -37.43 7.18
N THR A 193 19.09 -37.07 7.10
CA THR A 193 20.22 -37.96 7.43
C THR A 193 20.13 -38.34 8.92
N PRO A 194 20.10 -39.62 9.30
CA PRO A 194 20.15 -40.02 10.70
C PRO A 194 21.46 -39.58 11.36
N ALA A 195 21.40 -39.11 12.62
CA ALA A 195 22.57 -38.68 13.36
C ALA A 195 23.59 -39.81 13.53
N THR A 196 24.86 -39.48 13.30
CA THR A 196 26.00 -40.39 13.41
C THR A 196 26.88 -40.11 14.63
N ALA A 197 26.67 -38.96 15.26
CA ALA A 197 27.30 -38.51 16.49
C ALA A 197 26.26 -37.91 17.44
N ASP A 198 26.64 -37.80 18.71
CA ASP A 198 26.04 -36.86 19.64
C ASP A 198 26.73 -35.49 19.48
N TYR A 199 25.95 -34.41 19.51
CA TYR A 199 26.40 -33.04 19.24
C TYR A 199 26.36 -32.13 20.48
N PHE A 200 25.59 -32.45 21.53
CA PHE A 200 25.38 -31.57 22.69
C PHE A 200 25.22 -32.34 24.00
N ALA A 201 25.82 -31.85 25.08
CA ALA A 201 25.89 -32.57 26.36
C ALA A 201 24.80 -32.18 27.38
N ASP A 202 23.77 -31.44 26.97
CA ASP A 202 22.72 -30.91 27.88
C ASP A 202 21.27 -31.27 27.48
N ASP A 203 21.06 -31.93 26.34
CA ASP A 203 19.85 -32.69 26.02
C ASP A 203 20.01 -34.20 26.24
N ASP A 204 21.18 -34.66 26.68
CA ASP A 204 21.51 -36.01 27.16
C ASP A 204 20.41 -36.57 28.11
N GLY A 205 19.69 -37.62 27.66
CA GLY A 205 18.55 -38.22 28.37
C GLY A 205 17.20 -37.52 28.18
N SER A 206 17.11 -36.54 27.29
CA SER A 206 15.86 -35.88 26.88
C SER A 206 15.09 -36.74 25.89
N ARG A 207 13.76 -36.78 26.01
CA ARG A 207 12.86 -37.39 24.99
C ARG A 207 12.91 -36.70 23.60
N HIS A 208 13.74 -35.66 23.47
CA HIS A 208 13.93 -34.85 22.28
C HIS A 208 15.33 -35.00 21.66
N GLU A 209 16.26 -35.70 22.34
CA GLU A 209 17.66 -35.92 21.97
C GLU A 209 17.83 -36.41 20.52
N ASP A 210 17.13 -37.49 20.14
CA ASP A 210 17.07 -38.00 18.76
C ASP A 210 16.71 -36.90 17.74
N SER A 211 15.75 -36.03 18.07
CA SER A 211 15.33 -34.93 17.18
C SER A 211 16.38 -33.85 17.09
N ILE A 212 17.04 -33.51 18.19
CA ILE A 212 18.03 -32.44 18.26
C ILE A 212 19.30 -32.86 17.50
N ASN A 213 19.81 -34.06 17.77
CA ASN A 213 20.99 -34.60 17.11
C ASN A 213 20.76 -34.87 15.61
N VAL A 214 19.58 -35.33 15.19
CA VAL A 214 19.24 -35.46 13.76
C VAL A 214 19.16 -34.09 13.06
N LEU A 215 18.61 -33.06 13.72
CA LEU A 215 18.68 -31.71 13.16
C LEU A 215 20.11 -31.17 13.13
N ALA A 216 21.00 -31.53 14.06
CA ALA A 216 22.39 -31.10 14.08
C ALA A 216 23.23 -31.72 12.95
N GLU A 217 23.07 -33.01 12.69
CA GLU A 217 23.71 -33.74 11.57
C GLU A 217 23.36 -33.10 10.22
N ASN A 218 22.10 -32.72 10.01
CA ASN A 218 21.65 -32.02 8.80
C ASN A 218 21.89 -30.51 8.87
N GLY A 219 22.68 -30.05 9.84
CA GLY A 219 23.11 -28.66 10.05
C GLY A 219 22.04 -27.71 10.58
N ILE A 220 20.78 -28.12 10.67
CA ILE A 220 19.61 -27.32 11.07
C ILE A 220 19.75 -26.79 12.49
N ALA A 221 20.00 -27.69 13.44
CA ALA A 221 20.23 -27.30 14.83
C ALA A 221 21.64 -26.73 15.00
N GLN A 222 21.71 -25.52 15.57
CA GLN A 222 22.95 -24.98 16.11
C GLN A 222 22.79 -24.75 17.62
N GLY A 223 23.87 -25.01 18.36
CA GLY A 223 23.90 -24.88 19.81
C GLY A 223 23.75 -23.44 20.29
N CYS A 224 23.28 -23.25 21.52
CA CYS A 224 23.29 -21.95 22.19
C CYS A 224 24.73 -21.52 22.57
N SER A 225 25.64 -22.49 22.71
CA SER A 225 27.09 -22.28 22.87
C SER A 225 27.84 -23.57 22.51
N THR A 226 29.18 -23.57 22.61
CA THR A 226 30.02 -24.71 22.22
C THR A 226 29.68 -25.98 23.01
N GLY A 227 29.05 -26.95 22.34
CA GLY A 227 28.67 -28.25 22.93
C GLY A 227 27.39 -28.24 23.77
N LEU A 228 26.58 -27.17 23.71
CA LEU A 228 25.32 -27.06 24.43
C LEU A 228 24.18 -26.61 23.50
N PHE A 229 23.03 -27.29 23.57
CA PHE A 229 21.82 -26.98 22.82
C PHE A 229 20.86 -26.05 23.55
N CYS A 230 20.89 -25.97 24.88
CA CYS A 230 19.88 -25.27 25.71
C CYS A 230 18.44 -25.74 25.41
N PRO A 231 18.10 -27.03 25.61
CA PRO A 231 16.82 -27.63 25.19
C PRO A 231 15.55 -27.01 25.81
N ASN A 232 15.68 -26.41 27.00
CA ASN A 232 14.57 -25.85 27.76
C ASN A 232 14.26 -24.38 27.44
N ASP A 233 15.17 -23.68 26.76
CA ASP A 233 15.02 -22.25 26.49
C ASP A 233 13.93 -22.00 25.44
N PRO A 234 13.15 -20.90 25.56
CA PRO A 234 12.16 -20.51 24.56
C PRO A 234 12.83 -20.05 23.26
N VAL A 235 12.21 -20.38 22.12
CA VAL A 235 12.64 -19.94 20.81
C VAL A 235 12.09 -18.53 20.56
N ARG A 236 12.96 -17.54 20.29
CA ARG A 236 12.51 -16.22 19.83
C ARG A 236 11.85 -16.30 18.46
N ARG A 237 11.01 -15.35 18.07
CA ARG A 237 10.46 -15.23 16.70
C ARG A 237 11.58 -15.15 15.68
N SER A 238 12.60 -14.31 15.87
CA SER A 238 13.78 -14.31 15.00
C SER A 238 14.63 -15.59 15.13
N ALA A 239 14.50 -16.34 16.22
CA ALA A 239 15.09 -17.67 16.36
C ALA A 239 14.23 -18.79 15.71
N MET A 240 12.98 -18.52 15.29
CA MET A 240 12.11 -19.46 14.55
C MET A 240 12.01 -19.09 13.06
N ALA A 241 11.99 -17.80 12.72
CA ALA A 241 12.76 -17.29 11.60
C ALA A 241 14.28 -17.34 11.84
N SER A 242 14.70 -18.23 12.74
CA SER A 242 15.96 -18.94 12.62
C SER A 242 15.90 -20.47 12.79
N PHE A 243 14.74 -21.06 12.46
CA PHE A 243 14.62 -22.45 12.01
C PHE A 243 13.67 -22.60 10.78
N LEU A 244 13.78 -21.73 9.75
CA LEU A 244 13.17 -21.76 8.39
C LEU A 244 14.06 -21.65 7.05
N ALA A 245 15.44 -21.56 6.99
CA ALA A 245 16.48 -21.86 5.86
C ALA A 245 17.70 -22.99 5.87
N ARG A 246 17.63 -24.22 6.51
CA ARG A 246 18.22 -25.63 6.49
C ARG A 246 17.29 -26.94 6.71
N SER A 247 15.94 -26.85 6.87
CA SER A 247 14.75 -27.75 6.52
C SER A 247 13.34 -27.28 5.85
N LEU A 248 12.97 -26.07 5.34
CA LEU A 248 11.94 -25.56 4.30
C LEU A 248 12.19 -25.36 2.71
N GLN A 249 13.44 -25.25 2.24
CA GLN A 249 14.17 -25.09 0.94
C GLN A 249 14.33 -23.67 0.41
N LEU A 250 14.17 -22.71 1.32
CA LEU A 250 14.26 -21.28 1.08
C LEU A 250 15.69 -20.84 0.70
N LYS A 251 15.78 -19.97 -0.31
CA LYS A 251 16.98 -19.18 -0.62
C LYS A 251 16.99 -17.94 0.26
N PRO A 252 18.15 -17.50 0.82
CA PRO A 252 18.24 -16.19 1.46
C PRO A 252 17.82 -15.09 0.49
N ALA A 253 16.92 -14.22 0.92
CA ALA A 253 16.47 -13.04 0.20
C ALA A 253 17.09 -11.82 0.89
N ARG A 254 17.95 -11.10 0.19
CA ARG A 254 18.53 -9.86 0.71
C ARG A 254 17.70 -8.67 0.25
N PRO A 255 17.36 -7.72 1.13
CA PRO A 255 17.15 -6.35 0.72
C PRO A 255 18.41 -5.88 -0.04
N PRO A 256 18.27 -5.08 -1.11
CA PRO A 256 19.44 -4.55 -1.83
C PRO A 256 20.31 -3.70 -0.88
N GLU A 257 21.65 -3.82 -0.90
CA GLU A 257 22.52 -3.03 0.01
C GLU A 257 22.65 -1.54 -0.38
N VAL A 258 22.15 -1.14 -1.56
CA VAL A 258 22.00 0.26 -2.02
C VAL A 258 20.82 0.29 -3.00
N SER A 259 20.01 1.35 -3.00
CA SER A 259 19.03 1.57 -4.07
C SER A 259 19.68 1.55 -5.46
N PRO A 260 19.13 0.83 -6.45
CA PRO A 260 19.62 0.85 -7.83
C PRO A 260 19.32 2.18 -8.55
N TRP A 261 18.56 3.07 -7.91
CA TRP A 261 18.20 4.40 -8.40
C TRP A 261 18.48 5.50 -7.36
N ARG A 262 18.71 6.72 -7.83
CA ARG A 262 18.81 7.94 -7.00
C ARG A 262 17.92 9.04 -7.59
N LEU A 263 17.73 10.11 -6.85
CA LEU A 263 17.20 11.36 -7.39
C LEU A 263 18.31 12.25 -7.97
N GLU A 264 18.05 12.85 -9.12
CA GLU A 264 18.89 13.89 -9.74
C GLU A 264 18.04 15.14 -9.99
N PRO A 265 18.45 16.32 -9.49
CA PRO A 265 17.64 17.54 -9.62
C PRO A 265 17.58 18.01 -11.07
N VAL A 266 16.37 18.13 -11.60
CA VAL A 266 16.10 18.64 -12.96
C VAL A 266 15.94 20.15 -12.95
N LEU A 267 15.12 20.65 -12.01
CA LEU A 267 14.81 22.07 -11.87
C LEU A 267 14.34 22.34 -10.43
N GLY A 268 14.68 23.51 -9.88
CA GLY A 268 14.28 23.93 -8.53
C GLY A 268 14.04 25.43 -8.44
N GLY A 269 13.40 25.87 -7.35
CA GLY A 269 12.92 27.25 -7.20
C GLY A 269 11.58 27.49 -7.89
N ILE A 270 10.76 26.45 -8.00
CA ILE A 270 9.47 26.46 -8.72
C ILE A 270 8.40 27.11 -7.85
N GLU A 271 8.03 28.34 -8.16
CA GLU A 271 6.86 29.01 -7.58
C GLU A 271 5.54 28.37 -8.08
N GLY A 272 4.46 28.52 -7.32
CA GLY A 272 3.13 27.95 -7.61
C GLY A 272 2.83 26.63 -6.90
N GLY A 273 3.83 25.75 -6.74
CA GLY A 273 3.66 24.41 -6.13
C GLY A 273 3.27 23.34 -7.14
N THR A 274 4.08 22.30 -7.30
CA THR A 274 3.91 21.23 -8.31
C THR A 274 2.69 20.35 -8.05
N THR A 275 1.89 20.04 -9.08
CA THR A 275 0.72 19.15 -8.95
C THR A 275 0.74 17.94 -9.89
N ASP A 276 1.12 18.10 -11.15
CA ASP A 276 1.33 17.00 -12.10
C ASP A 276 2.48 17.32 -13.07
N LEU A 277 3.19 16.29 -13.55
CA LEU A 277 4.19 16.43 -14.61
C LEU A 277 3.97 15.30 -15.63
N GLN A 278 3.67 15.70 -16.86
CA GLN A 278 3.29 14.82 -17.95
C GLN A 278 4.07 15.13 -19.23
N ALA A 279 4.09 14.18 -20.16
CA ALA A 279 4.54 14.38 -21.53
C ALA A 279 3.71 13.50 -22.48
N PRO A 280 3.45 13.95 -23.73
CA PRO A 280 3.02 13.05 -24.80
C PRO A 280 4.05 11.94 -25.05
N ALA A 281 3.60 10.78 -25.54
CA ALA A 281 4.49 9.66 -25.84
C ALA A 281 5.54 10.04 -26.90
N GLY A 282 6.82 9.82 -26.59
CA GLY A 282 7.95 10.21 -27.44
C GLY A 282 8.33 11.71 -27.41
N ASP A 283 7.67 12.56 -26.61
CA ASP A 283 8.02 13.97 -26.46
C ASP A 283 9.13 14.17 -25.41
N ASP A 284 10.16 14.94 -25.76
CA ASP A 284 11.29 15.29 -24.88
C ASP A 284 10.95 16.44 -23.91
N ARG A 285 9.78 17.08 -24.06
CA ARG A 285 9.27 18.12 -23.15
C ARG A 285 8.62 17.52 -21.91
N LEU A 286 8.86 18.15 -20.76
CA LEU A 286 8.09 17.89 -19.55
C LEU A 286 7.09 19.04 -19.33
N PHE A 287 5.80 18.75 -19.30
CA PHE A 287 4.75 19.72 -19.02
C PHE A 287 4.40 19.66 -17.54
N LEU A 288 4.89 20.64 -16.78
CA LEU A 288 4.65 20.77 -15.34
C LEU A 288 3.42 21.65 -15.10
N ALA A 289 2.39 21.07 -14.49
CA ALA A 289 1.29 21.81 -13.87
C ALA A 289 1.67 22.27 -12.47
N THR A 290 1.32 23.51 -12.12
CA THR A 290 1.38 24.03 -10.76
C THR A 290 0.03 24.52 -10.25
N LYS A 291 -0.18 24.37 -8.94
CA LYS A 291 -1.43 24.56 -8.21
C LYS A 291 -2.11 25.91 -8.50
N ASP A 292 -1.31 26.96 -8.67
CA ASP A 292 -1.73 28.32 -8.99
C ASP A 292 -2.45 28.46 -10.35
N GLY A 293 -2.29 27.49 -11.25
CA GLY A 293 -2.97 27.46 -12.56
C GLY A 293 -2.06 27.62 -13.77
N LEU A 294 -0.73 27.49 -13.61
CA LEU A 294 0.20 27.51 -14.74
C LEU A 294 0.52 26.09 -15.23
N ILE A 295 0.60 25.92 -16.55
CA ILE A 295 1.32 24.81 -17.19
C ILE A 295 2.57 25.38 -17.85
N ARG A 296 3.75 24.87 -17.46
CA ARG A 296 5.04 25.31 -17.98
C ARG A 296 5.81 24.14 -18.58
N ILE A 297 6.44 24.35 -19.73
CA ILE A 297 7.33 23.37 -20.34
C ILE A 297 8.73 23.51 -19.72
N ILE A 298 9.27 22.38 -19.26
CA ILE A 298 10.68 22.21 -18.97
C ILE A 298 11.34 21.55 -20.20
N ARG A 299 12.43 22.15 -20.68
CA ARG A 299 13.32 21.60 -21.71
C ARG A 299 14.77 21.88 -21.29
N ASP A 300 15.67 20.93 -21.50
CA ASP A 300 17.11 21.03 -21.13
C ASP A 300 17.37 21.47 -19.67
N GLY A 301 16.51 21.06 -18.72
CA GLY A 301 16.61 21.44 -17.30
C GLY A 301 16.18 22.88 -16.98
N THR A 302 15.47 23.55 -17.89
CA THR A 302 15.02 24.94 -17.72
C THR A 302 13.56 25.14 -18.16
N PHE A 303 12.87 26.12 -17.57
CA PHE A 303 11.57 26.56 -18.11
C PHE A 303 11.75 27.32 -19.43
N LEU A 304 10.83 27.12 -20.37
CA LEU A 304 10.63 28.06 -21.49
C LEU A 304 10.12 29.41 -20.96
N THR A 305 10.33 30.48 -21.75
CA THR A 305 10.03 31.86 -21.33
C THR A 305 8.54 32.13 -21.12
N GLU A 306 7.71 31.57 -21.99
CA GLU A 306 6.24 31.68 -21.93
C GLU A 306 5.66 30.36 -21.35
N PRO A 307 4.56 30.42 -20.58
CA PRO A 307 3.84 29.22 -20.19
C PRO A 307 3.16 28.57 -21.40
N PHE A 308 2.97 27.25 -21.33
CA PHE A 308 2.15 26.50 -22.28
C PHE A 308 0.70 26.94 -22.18
N LEU A 309 0.18 27.05 -20.95
CA LEU A 309 -1.15 27.56 -20.64
C LEU A 309 -1.12 28.32 -19.30
N ASP A 310 -1.92 29.37 -19.19
CA ASP A 310 -2.11 30.17 -17.98
C ASP A 310 -3.60 30.24 -17.64
N LEU A 311 -3.98 29.67 -16.50
CA LEU A 311 -5.35 29.59 -15.99
C LEU A 311 -5.54 30.31 -14.65
N ARG A 312 -4.62 31.21 -14.27
CA ARG A 312 -4.62 31.89 -12.96
C ARG A 312 -5.84 32.78 -12.70
N GLU A 313 -6.65 33.07 -13.70
CA GLU A 313 -7.94 33.78 -13.56
C GLU A 313 -9.15 32.82 -13.43
N GLN A 314 -8.96 31.54 -13.75
CA GLN A 314 -9.99 30.49 -13.76
C GLN A 314 -9.84 29.51 -12.59
N VAL A 315 -8.62 29.35 -12.08
CA VAL A 315 -8.24 28.44 -10.99
C VAL A 315 -8.35 29.12 -9.64
N ARG A 316 -8.85 28.38 -8.64
CA ARG A 316 -8.80 28.75 -7.23
C ARG A 316 -7.79 27.87 -6.52
N ASP A 317 -6.78 28.46 -5.88
CA ASP A 317 -5.68 27.77 -5.20
C ASP A 317 -5.60 28.06 -3.69
N GLU A 318 -6.59 28.77 -3.13
CA GLU A 318 -6.62 29.21 -1.72
C GLU A 318 -6.66 28.05 -0.71
N GLY A 319 -7.43 27.00 -1.02
CA GLY A 319 -7.58 25.80 -0.19
C GLY A 319 -6.34 24.91 -0.15
N SER A 320 -6.29 23.94 0.76
CA SER A 320 -5.16 23.01 0.86
C SER A 320 -4.99 22.15 -0.40
N GLU A 321 -6.10 21.61 -0.92
CA GLU A 321 -6.12 20.67 -2.05
C GLU A 321 -6.80 21.27 -3.30
N GLN A 322 -7.20 22.55 -3.25
CA GLN A 322 -7.72 23.27 -4.42
C GLN A 322 -6.58 23.66 -5.37
N GLY A 323 -6.85 23.83 -6.67
CA GLY A 323 -5.88 24.36 -7.63
C GLY A 323 -6.08 23.76 -9.02
N LEU A 324 -5.06 23.87 -9.88
CA LEU A 324 -4.88 23.01 -11.06
C LEU A 324 -4.22 21.71 -10.62
N LEU A 325 -4.95 20.59 -10.68
CA LEU A 325 -4.59 19.33 -10.02
C LEU A 325 -4.20 18.22 -11.00
N GLY A 326 -4.88 18.15 -12.15
CA GLY A 326 -4.65 17.12 -13.16
C GLY A 326 -4.34 17.70 -14.54
N LEU A 327 -3.41 17.06 -15.24
CA LEU A 327 -3.12 17.27 -16.65
C LEU A 327 -3.08 15.90 -17.34
N VAL A 328 -3.65 15.78 -18.55
CA VAL A 328 -3.43 14.62 -19.41
C VAL A 328 -3.51 14.99 -20.89
N PHE A 329 -2.66 14.38 -21.72
CA PHE A 329 -2.70 14.50 -23.18
C PHE A 329 -3.57 13.38 -23.77
N HIS A 330 -4.28 13.66 -24.87
CA HIS A 330 -5.01 12.61 -25.59
C HIS A 330 -4.03 11.55 -26.13
N PRO A 331 -4.38 10.25 -26.18
CA PRO A 331 -3.54 9.23 -26.82
C PRO A 331 -3.25 9.47 -28.32
N GLY A 332 -3.93 10.45 -28.94
CA GLY A 332 -3.75 10.90 -30.31
C GLY A 332 -3.20 12.33 -30.44
N PHE A 333 -2.56 12.87 -29.39
CA PHE A 333 -2.12 14.27 -29.30
C PHE A 333 -1.33 14.76 -30.52
N ASP A 334 -0.39 13.96 -31.03
CA ASP A 334 0.43 14.27 -32.22
C ASP A 334 -0.39 14.62 -33.47
N THR A 335 -1.64 14.14 -33.55
CA THR A 335 -2.57 14.40 -34.66
C THR A 335 -3.67 15.39 -34.29
N ASN A 336 -4.26 15.26 -33.10
CA ASN A 336 -5.45 16.03 -32.71
C ASN A 336 -5.16 17.25 -31.82
N ARG A 337 -3.95 17.36 -31.24
CA ARG A 337 -3.47 18.40 -30.31
C ARG A 337 -4.26 18.55 -29.01
N ARG A 338 -5.19 17.65 -28.67
CA ARG A 338 -6.08 17.83 -27.50
C ARG A 338 -5.45 17.34 -26.21
N PHE A 339 -5.63 18.13 -25.16
CA PHE A 339 -5.23 17.82 -23.79
C PHE A 339 -6.31 18.34 -22.83
N TYR A 340 -6.30 17.81 -21.61
CA TYR A 340 -7.34 18.05 -20.61
C TYR A 340 -6.72 18.49 -19.31
N VAL A 341 -7.41 19.38 -18.62
CA VAL A 341 -7.04 19.91 -17.30
C VAL A 341 -8.18 19.72 -16.31
N PHE A 342 -7.86 19.34 -15.08
CA PHE A 342 -8.79 19.32 -13.95
C PHE A 342 -8.38 20.42 -12.97
N TYR A 343 -9.32 21.28 -12.59
CA TYR A 343 -9.05 22.32 -11.61
C TYR A 343 -10.26 22.71 -10.75
N SER A 344 -10.00 23.17 -9.52
CA SER A 344 -10.99 23.85 -8.68
C SER A 344 -11.25 25.26 -9.22
N ALA A 345 -12.52 25.60 -9.48
CA ALA A 345 -12.88 26.81 -10.19
C ALA A 345 -12.92 28.07 -9.30
N ALA A 346 -12.52 29.20 -9.88
CA ALA A 346 -12.64 30.54 -9.30
C ALA A 346 -14.05 31.15 -9.48
N ASP A 347 -15.11 30.33 -9.45
CA ASP A 347 -16.51 30.79 -9.57
C ASP A 347 -17.15 31.21 -8.23
N GLY A 348 -16.55 30.80 -7.11
CA GLY A 348 -17.09 31.04 -5.76
C GLY A 348 -18.17 30.05 -5.33
N GLU A 349 -18.55 29.11 -6.20
CA GLU A 349 -19.55 28.07 -5.95
C GLU A 349 -18.89 26.77 -5.48
N GLY A 350 -17.58 26.60 -5.71
CA GLY A 350 -16.75 25.56 -5.07
C GLY A 350 -16.43 24.36 -5.96
N HIS A 351 -16.95 24.39 -7.18
CA HIS A 351 -16.84 23.34 -8.17
C HIS A 351 -15.41 22.97 -8.53
N SER A 352 -15.23 21.71 -8.94
CA SER A 352 -14.08 21.31 -9.74
C SER A 352 -14.55 21.02 -11.17
N ARG A 353 -13.72 21.29 -12.19
CA ARG A 353 -14.11 21.15 -13.61
C ARG A 353 -13.02 20.49 -14.43
N VAL A 354 -13.45 19.78 -15.48
CA VAL A 354 -12.57 19.36 -16.57
C VAL A 354 -12.83 20.21 -17.81
N PHE A 355 -11.75 20.70 -18.41
CA PHE A 355 -11.75 21.38 -19.71
C PHE A 355 -10.77 20.71 -20.67
N GLU A 356 -11.16 20.63 -21.93
CA GLU A 356 -10.32 20.34 -23.07
C GLU A 356 -9.74 21.63 -23.66
N TYR A 357 -8.49 21.57 -24.11
CA TYR A 357 -7.80 22.61 -24.86
C TYR A 357 -7.01 21.97 -26.02
N LEU A 358 -6.66 22.76 -27.03
CA LEU A 358 -5.72 22.38 -28.08
C LEU A 358 -4.36 23.06 -27.88
N ALA A 359 -3.26 22.33 -28.09
CA ALA A 359 -1.96 22.94 -28.37
C ALA A 359 -2.05 23.79 -29.66
N ASP A 360 -1.38 24.94 -29.73
CA ASP A 360 -1.48 25.85 -30.88
C ASP A 360 -0.95 25.18 -32.17
N ALA A 361 -1.58 25.47 -33.31
CA ALA A 361 -1.27 24.82 -34.59
C ALA A 361 -0.01 25.38 -35.28
N SER A 362 0.51 26.51 -34.80
CA SER A 362 1.67 27.24 -35.30
C SER A 362 2.84 27.28 -34.31
N ASP A 363 2.57 27.18 -33.01
CA ASP A 363 3.54 27.12 -31.92
C ASP A 363 3.20 25.97 -30.93
N PRO A 364 3.68 24.74 -31.16
CA PRO A 364 3.31 23.59 -30.35
C PRO A 364 3.84 23.67 -28.91
N ASP A 365 4.74 24.61 -28.59
CA ASP A 365 5.18 24.89 -27.21
C ASP A 365 4.16 25.76 -26.45
N ARG A 366 2.98 26.01 -27.03
CA ARG A 366 1.86 26.76 -26.43
C ARG A 366 0.52 26.07 -26.66
N ALA A 367 -0.47 26.44 -25.84
CA ALA A 367 -1.89 26.15 -26.05
C ALA A 367 -2.64 27.38 -26.57
N ASP A 368 -3.78 27.15 -27.22
CA ASP A 368 -4.72 28.20 -27.63
C ASP A 368 -5.88 28.28 -26.60
N PRO A 369 -5.92 29.29 -25.71
CA PRO A 369 -6.98 29.41 -24.70
C PRO A 369 -8.38 29.65 -25.30
N SER A 370 -8.48 30.06 -26.57
CA SER A 370 -9.77 30.24 -27.26
C SER A 370 -10.43 28.91 -27.67
N THR A 371 -9.68 27.80 -27.58
CA THR A 371 -10.19 26.44 -27.84
C THR A 371 -10.81 25.75 -26.61
N ALA A 372 -10.89 26.45 -25.47
CA ALA A 372 -11.42 25.92 -24.21
C ALA A 372 -12.83 25.33 -24.36
N ARG A 373 -12.95 24.00 -24.27
CA ARG A 373 -14.22 23.26 -24.31
C ARG A 373 -14.48 22.63 -22.94
N HIS A 374 -15.58 23.04 -22.29
CA HIS A 374 -16.01 22.44 -21.03
C HIS A 374 -16.42 20.98 -21.25
N ILE A 375 -15.98 20.08 -20.36
CA ILE A 375 -16.30 18.65 -20.42
C ILE A 375 -17.31 18.27 -19.33
N ILE A 376 -16.95 18.43 -18.06
CA ILE A 376 -17.79 18.07 -16.90
C ILE A 376 -17.51 19.00 -15.70
N THR A 377 -18.50 19.20 -14.83
CA THR A 377 -18.41 20.00 -13.59
C THR A 377 -18.86 19.15 -12.43
N PHE A 378 -18.00 19.02 -11.41
CA PHE A 378 -18.28 18.29 -10.18
C PHE A 378 -18.79 19.25 -9.09
N GLU A 379 -20.01 18.99 -8.58
CA GLU A 379 -20.66 19.86 -7.58
C GLU A 379 -20.10 19.68 -6.16
N GLN A 380 -19.01 20.39 -5.86
CA GLN A 380 -18.40 20.40 -4.52
C GLN A 380 -18.67 21.70 -3.74
N ARG A 381 -18.82 21.60 -2.42
CA ARG A 381 -19.21 22.72 -1.54
C ARG A 381 -18.14 23.83 -1.51
N PRO A 382 -18.49 25.13 -1.58
CA PRO A 382 -17.52 26.24 -1.62
C PRO A 382 -16.75 26.45 -0.31
N THR A 383 -17.26 25.85 0.77
CA THR A 383 -16.64 25.82 2.11
C THR A 383 -15.68 24.65 2.31
N SER A 384 -15.52 23.74 1.32
CA SER A 384 -14.65 22.58 1.43
C SER A 384 -13.37 22.76 0.59
N PRO A 385 -12.20 22.98 1.22
CA PRO A 385 -10.91 23.15 0.55
C PRO A 385 -10.15 21.81 0.35
N THR A 386 -10.76 20.70 0.75
CA THR A 386 -10.18 19.35 0.82
C THR A 386 -10.92 18.35 -0.07
N HIS A 387 -10.35 17.16 -0.18
CA HIS A 387 -10.84 15.98 -0.90
C HIS A 387 -11.25 16.29 -2.34
N LYS A 388 -10.26 16.70 -3.13
CA LYS A 388 -10.45 17.10 -4.53
C LYS A 388 -10.15 15.98 -5.53
N GLY A 389 -9.33 14.99 -5.16
CA GLY A 389 -8.74 14.06 -6.12
C GLY A 389 -8.11 14.85 -7.29
N GLY A 390 -8.66 14.66 -8.48
CA GLY A 390 -8.45 15.56 -9.62
C GLY A 390 -7.41 15.10 -10.62
N GLN A 391 -6.86 13.89 -10.49
CA GLN A 391 -6.04 13.33 -11.55
C GLN A 391 -6.91 12.86 -12.74
N LEU A 392 -6.35 13.00 -13.95
CA LEU A 392 -6.94 12.59 -15.21
C LEU A 392 -6.05 11.54 -15.88
N ARG A 393 -6.56 10.39 -16.31
CA ARG A 393 -5.78 9.43 -17.11
C ARG A 393 -6.63 8.80 -18.20
N PHE A 394 -6.02 8.46 -19.33
CA PHE A 394 -6.67 7.62 -20.34
C PHE A 394 -6.44 6.15 -20.01
N GLY A 395 -7.48 5.33 -20.11
CA GLY A 395 -7.37 3.88 -20.04
C GLY A 395 -6.81 3.29 -21.34
N ALA A 396 -6.43 2.02 -21.30
CA ALA A 396 -6.01 1.27 -22.49
C ALA A 396 -7.19 0.98 -23.47
N ASP A 397 -8.42 1.22 -23.02
CA ASP A 397 -9.65 1.23 -23.82
C ASP A 397 -9.85 2.52 -24.63
N GLY A 398 -9.13 3.59 -24.28
CA GLY A 398 -9.21 4.91 -24.92
C GLY A 398 -10.12 5.92 -24.21
N TYR A 399 -10.78 5.55 -23.10
CA TYR A 399 -11.68 6.45 -22.38
C TYR A 399 -10.95 7.30 -21.34
N LEU A 400 -11.52 8.47 -21.02
CA LEU A 400 -10.98 9.39 -20.01
C LEU A 400 -11.52 9.00 -18.63
N TYR A 401 -10.60 8.64 -17.74
CA TYR A 401 -10.87 8.41 -16.33
C TYR A 401 -10.51 9.64 -15.49
N ILE A 402 -11.31 9.91 -14.45
CA ILE A 402 -11.18 11.07 -13.56
C ILE A 402 -11.35 10.60 -12.12
N ALA A 403 -10.42 10.93 -11.24
CA ALA A 403 -10.55 10.66 -9.80
C ALA A 403 -11.20 11.84 -9.07
N VAL A 404 -12.20 11.59 -8.23
CA VAL A 404 -12.95 12.65 -7.52
C VAL A 404 -13.20 12.23 -6.07
N GLY A 405 -12.65 12.98 -5.10
CA GLY A 405 -12.89 12.72 -3.67
C GLY A 405 -14.32 13.03 -3.20
N ASP A 406 -14.66 12.57 -1.99
CA ASP A 406 -15.97 12.68 -1.33
C ASP A 406 -16.48 14.13 -1.10
N GLY A 407 -15.71 15.14 -1.53
CA GLY A 407 -16.06 16.55 -1.41
C GLY A 407 -15.70 17.18 -0.06
N GLY A 408 -15.19 16.40 0.90
CA GLY A 408 -14.54 16.85 2.12
C GLY A 408 -15.46 17.00 3.32
N GLY A 409 -15.02 16.48 4.45
CA GLY A 409 -15.76 16.48 5.71
C GLY A 409 -15.02 15.75 6.82
N GLN A 410 -15.73 15.34 7.87
CA GLN A 410 -15.16 14.65 9.03
C GLN A 410 -15.92 13.34 9.31
N GLY A 411 -15.66 12.32 8.48
CA GLY A 411 -16.46 11.08 8.41
C GLY A 411 -17.68 11.41 7.58
N ASP A 412 -17.74 10.84 6.37
CA ASP A 412 -18.34 11.44 5.18
C ASP A 412 -19.73 12.03 5.46
N PRO A 413 -19.83 13.33 5.81
CA PRO A 413 -21.01 13.87 6.46
C PRO A 413 -22.13 14.18 5.46
N PHE A 414 -21.99 13.67 4.23
CA PHE A 414 -22.90 13.83 3.10
C PHE A 414 -23.23 12.49 2.42
N GLU A 415 -22.71 11.36 2.90
CA GLU A 415 -23.03 10.00 2.41
C GLU A 415 -22.78 9.87 0.90
N HIS A 416 -21.53 10.15 0.48
CA HIS A 416 -21.05 10.15 -0.89
C HIS A 416 -20.23 8.91 -1.27
N GLY A 417 -19.34 8.42 -0.39
CA GLY A 417 -18.43 7.31 -0.68
C GLY A 417 -19.19 6.04 -1.11
N GLU A 418 -20.04 5.51 -0.24
CA GLU A 418 -20.94 4.35 -0.46
C GLU A 418 -22.03 4.57 -1.54
N ASN A 419 -22.02 5.70 -2.24
CA ASN A 419 -23.18 6.20 -2.98
C ASN A 419 -22.86 6.41 -4.47
N PRO A 420 -23.03 5.38 -5.34
CA PRO A 420 -22.79 5.50 -6.78
C PRO A 420 -23.75 6.45 -7.50
N LYS A 421 -24.65 7.15 -6.79
CA LYS A 421 -25.58 8.17 -7.33
C LYS A 421 -25.08 9.61 -7.12
N THR A 422 -23.83 9.78 -6.69
CA THR A 422 -23.07 11.04 -6.75
C THR A 422 -21.79 10.85 -7.58
N GLU A 423 -21.19 11.96 -8.02
CA GLU A 423 -19.89 11.96 -8.69
C GLU A 423 -18.71 11.95 -7.69
N LEU A 424 -19.00 12.20 -6.41
CA LEU A 424 -18.01 12.41 -5.35
C LEU A 424 -17.69 11.09 -4.63
N GLY A 425 -16.41 10.82 -4.37
CA GLY A 425 -15.95 9.55 -3.80
C GLY A 425 -15.82 8.44 -4.85
N THR A 426 -15.48 8.81 -6.09
CA THR A 426 -15.55 7.92 -7.26
C THR A 426 -14.33 7.99 -8.17
N ILE A 427 -14.20 6.96 -9.01
CA ILE A 427 -13.56 7.08 -10.32
C ILE A 427 -14.68 7.20 -11.37
N ILE A 428 -14.64 8.28 -12.15
CA ILE A 428 -15.49 8.54 -13.31
C ILE A 428 -14.80 8.00 -14.58
N ARG A 429 -15.56 7.51 -15.58
CA ARG A 429 -15.07 7.05 -16.89
C ARG A 429 -16.01 7.53 -18.00
N ILE A 430 -15.51 8.37 -18.91
CA ILE A 430 -16.28 9.00 -19.99
C ILE A 430 -15.59 8.91 -21.36
N ASP A 431 -16.38 8.82 -22.42
CA ASP A 431 -15.90 8.85 -23.81
C ASP A 431 -15.82 10.30 -24.31
N VAL A 432 -14.60 10.80 -24.46
CA VAL A 432 -14.36 12.17 -24.97
C VAL A 432 -14.16 12.22 -26.49
N ASP A 433 -14.11 11.09 -27.22
CA ASP A 433 -13.81 11.07 -28.67
C ASP A 433 -15.05 11.36 -29.56
N VAL A 434 -15.83 12.36 -29.12
CA VAL A 434 -17.03 12.90 -29.75
C VAL A 434 -16.71 13.93 -30.86
N ASP A 435 -17.70 14.26 -31.70
CA ASP A 435 -17.64 15.43 -32.58
C ASP A 435 -17.64 16.72 -31.73
N PRO A 436 -16.59 17.57 -31.77
CA PRO A 436 -16.55 18.82 -31.00
C PRO A 436 -17.59 19.86 -31.43
N ALA A 437 -18.27 19.66 -32.57
CA ALA A 437 -19.44 20.44 -33.00
C ALA A 437 -20.79 19.79 -32.62
N GLY A 438 -20.77 18.65 -31.95
CA GLY A 438 -21.93 17.99 -31.37
C GLY A 438 -22.53 18.72 -30.16
N PRO A 439 -23.73 18.32 -29.70
CA PRO A 439 -24.37 18.92 -28.53
C PRO A 439 -23.78 18.43 -27.20
N ASP A 440 -23.26 17.21 -27.17
CA ASP A 440 -22.81 16.51 -25.96
C ASP A 440 -21.28 16.57 -25.87
N PRO A 441 -20.67 17.00 -24.74
CA PRO A 441 -19.23 17.18 -24.64
C PRO A 441 -18.45 15.86 -24.48
N TYR A 442 -19.12 14.81 -24.03
CA TYR A 442 -18.67 13.43 -23.91
C TYR A 442 -19.86 12.49 -24.14
N LEU A 443 -19.61 11.19 -24.27
CA LEU A 443 -20.59 10.12 -24.24
C LEU A 443 -20.33 9.17 -23.05
N ILE A 444 -21.34 8.39 -22.69
CA ILE A 444 -21.20 7.31 -21.70
C ILE A 444 -20.73 6.04 -22.42
N PRO A 445 -19.61 5.43 -22.00
CA PRO A 445 -19.21 4.10 -22.46
C PRO A 445 -20.33 3.07 -22.20
N PRO A 446 -20.73 2.27 -23.20
CA PRO A 446 -21.89 1.35 -23.07
C PRO A 446 -21.62 0.15 -22.16
N ASP A 447 -20.39 0.01 -21.67
CA ASP A 447 -19.89 -0.97 -20.71
C ASP A 447 -19.62 -0.38 -19.31
N ASN A 448 -19.92 0.90 -19.05
CA ASN A 448 -19.93 1.44 -17.70
C ASN A 448 -20.95 0.68 -16.82
N PRO A 449 -20.65 0.41 -15.54
CA PRO A 449 -21.46 -0.43 -14.66
C PRO A 449 -22.88 0.10 -14.44
N PHE A 450 -23.06 1.42 -14.53
CA PHE A 450 -24.32 2.11 -14.27
C PHE A 450 -24.87 2.85 -15.50
N ALA A 451 -24.46 2.45 -16.71
CA ALA A 451 -24.72 3.17 -17.97
C ALA A 451 -26.22 3.42 -18.31
N ASP A 452 -27.16 2.77 -17.63
CA ASP A 452 -28.60 2.99 -17.79
C ASP A 452 -29.24 3.97 -16.78
N GLY A 453 -28.45 4.44 -15.79
CA GLY A 453 -28.87 5.40 -14.77
C GLY A 453 -29.84 4.85 -13.70
N GLN A 454 -30.04 3.53 -13.61
CA GLN A 454 -30.95 2.95 -12.61
C GLN A 454 -30.31 2.86 -11.22
N ASP A 455 -29.13 2.23 -11.14
CA ASP A 455 -28.47 1.86 -9.87
C ASP A 455 -27.27 2.76 -9.49
N GLY A 456 -26.77 3.59 -10.42
CA GLY A 456 -25.75 4.62 -10.20
C GLY A 456 -25.86 5.76 -11.22
N LEU A 457 -24.95 6.73 -11.18
CA LEU A 457 -24.77 7.70 -12.27
C LEU A 457 -24.06 7.02 -13.46
N PRO A 458 -24.49 7.24 -14.71
CA PRO A 458 -23.88 6.62 -15.90
C PRO A 458 -22.37 6.85 -16.05
N GLU A 459 -21.86 7.97 -15.55
CA GLU A 459 -20.46 8.37 -15.56
C GLU A 459 -19.56 7.57 -14.59
N VAL A 460 -20.11 6.95 -13.55
CA VAL A 460 -19.34 6.29 -12.48
C VAL A 460 -18.81 4.93 -12.92
N TRP A 461 -17.50 4.72 -12.73
CA TRP A 461 -16.82 3.45 -12.96
C TRP A 461 -16.58 2.65 -11.67
N ALA A 462 -16.22 3.34 -10.58
CA ALA A 462 -16.04 2.75 -9.26
C ALA A 462 -16.33 3.79 -8.18
N TYR A 463 -16.73 3.34 -6.98
CA TYR A 463 -17.13 4.17 -5.86
C TYR A 463 -16.61 3.58 -4.54
N GLY A 464 -17.02 4.12 -3.38
CA GLY A 464 -16.50 3.70 -2.08
C GLY A 464 -15.11 4.27 -1.80
N LEU A 465 -14.76 5.43 -2.37
CA LEU A 465 -13.46 6.09 -2.21
C LEU A 465 -13.60 7.41 -1.44
N ARG A 466 -12.54 7.80 -0.73
CA ARG A 466 -12.49 8.98 0.14
C ARG A 466 -11.89 10.20 -0.55
N ASN A 467 -10.62 10.09 -0.92
CA ASN A 467 -9.84 11.09 -1.63
C ASN A 467 -8.76 10.38 -2.49
N PRO A 468 -9.16 9.76 -3.61
CA PRO A 468 -8.25 9.06 -4.51
C PRO A 468 -7.29 10.08 -5.13
N TRP A 469 -6.10 10.21 -4.54
CA TRP A 469 -5.15 11.28 -4.81
C TRP A 469 -4.43 11.05 -6.13
N ARG A 470 -4.03 9.79 -6.39
CA ARG A 470 -3.58 9.33 -7.70
C ARG A 470 -4.06 7.93 -8.01
N PHE A 471 -4.23 7.70 -9.31
CA PHE A 471 -4.35 6.39 -9.91
C PHE A 471 -3.48 6.28 -11.17
N SER A 472 -3.15 5.06 -11.56
CA SER A 472 -2.48 4.78 -12.83
C SER A 472 -2.91 3.42 -13.39
N PHE A 473 -2.79 3.28 -14.72
CA PHE A 473 -2.96 2.01 -15.40
C PHE A 473 -1.60 1.41 -15.73
N ASP A 474 -1.45 0.11 -15.51
CA ASP A 474 -0.33 -0.67 -16.05
C ASP A 474 -0.73 -2.13 -16.28
N GLY A 475 -0.43 -2.65 -17.47
CA GLY A 475 -0.89 -3.98 -17.88
C GLY A 475 -2.43 -4.07 -17.84
N PRO A 476 -3.02 -5.07 -17.17
CA PRO A 476 -4.46 -5.18 -16.96
C PRO A 476 -4.96 -4.43 -15.71
N TYR A 477 -4.09 -3.75 -14.95
CA TYR A 477 -4.42 -3.26 -13.61
C TYR A 477 -4.64 -1.75 -13.54
N ILE A 478 -5.57 -1.33 -12.69
CA ILE A 478 -5.69 0.02 -12.17
C ILE A 478 -5.19 0.04 -10.72
N TYR A 479 -4.21 0.90 -10.44
CA TYR A 479 -3.67 1.17 -9.12
C TYR A 479 -4.31 2.48 -8.64
N ILE A 480 -4.93 2.51 -7.47
CA ILE A 480 -5.56 3.70 -6.87
C ILE A 480 -4.97 3.89 -5.46
N ALA A 481 -4.44 5.08 -5.19
CA ALA A 481 -4.02 5.51 -3.87
C ALA A 481 -5.10 6.38 -3.25
N ASP A 482 -5.71 5.89 -2.18
CA ASP A 482 -6.77 6.59 -1.47
C ASP A 482 -6.29 7.06 -0.09
N VAL A 483 -6.35 8.38 0.14
CA VAL A 483 -5.91 8.98 1.39
C VAL A 483 -6.95 8.70 2.47
N GLY A 484 -6.56 8.00 3.53
CA GLY A 484 -7.43 7.64 4.66
C GLY A 484 -7.69 8.80 5.63
N ARG A 485 -8.18 8.50 6.84
CA ARG A 485 -8.66 9.52 7.80
C ARG A 485 -7.99 9.46 9.18
N LEU A 486 -8.10 8.32 9.87
CA LEU A 486 -7.80 8.13 11.29
C LEU A 486 -6.90 6.92 11.55
N THR A 487 -7.06 5.84 10.77
CA THR A 487 -6.58 4.49 11.12
C THR A 487 -5.50 4.00 10.18
N PHE A 488 -5.72 4.15 8.87
CA PHE A 488 -4.86 3.60 7.82
C PHE A 488 -4.75 4.54 6.62
N GLU A 489 -3.82 4.21 5.73
CA GLU A 489 -3.73 4.65 4.33
C GLU A 489 -3.71 3.41 3.43
N GLU A 490 -4.15 3.50 2.17
CA GLU A 490 -4.35 2.32 1.33
C GLU A 490 -4.00 2.47 -0.17
N LEU A 491 -3.55 1.36 -0.76
CA LEU A 491 -3.49 1.17 -2.21
C LEU A 491 -4.43 0.04 -2.63
N ASN A 492 -5.40 0.38 -3.47
CA ASN A 492 -6.26 -0.56 -4.16
C ASN A 492 -5.67 -0.87 -5.54
N ILE A 493 -5.62 -2.16 -5.91
CA ILE A 493 -5.08 -2.64 -7.19
C ILE A 493 -6.07 -3.63 -7.79
N ALA A 494 -6.89 -3.18 -8.72
CA ALA A 494 -7.97 -3.93 -9.33
C ALA A 494 -7.70 -4.25 -10.81
N ASP A 495 -8.46 -5.19 -11.37
CA ASP A 495 -8.54 -5.39 -12.82
C ASP A 495 -9.23 -4.18 -13.47
N ALA A 496 -8.54 -3.49 -14.36
CA ALA A 496 -9.01 -2.27 -15.01
C ALA A 496 -10.22 -2.49 -15.94
N ALA A 497 -10.53 -3.75 -16.31
CA ALA A 497 -11.73 -4.10 -17.08
C ALA A 497 -12.95 -4.40 -16.18
N VAL A 498 -12.82 -4.37 -14.85
CA VAL A 498 -13.90 -4.60 -13.90
C VAL A 498 -14.39 -3.26 -13.33
N GLY A 499 -15.54 -2.81 -13.82
CA GLY A 499 -16.28 -1.67 -13.28
C GLY A 499 -17.30 -2.09 -12.23
N GLY A 500 -17.85 -1.10 -11.52
CA GLY A 500 -18.82 -1.29 -10.44
C GLY A 500 -18.17 -1.74 -9.14
N ILE A 501 -16.87 -1.54 -9.00
CA ILE A 501 -16.12 -1.85 -7.78
C ILE A 501 -16.48 -0.83 -6.69
N ASP A 502 -16.74 -1.38 -5.52
CA ASP A 502 -17.01 -0.68 -4.28
C ASP A 502 -15.79 -0.84 -3.36
N TYR A 503 -15.11 0.26 -3.03
CA TYR A 503 -13.94 0.23 -2.14
C TYR A 503 -14.31 0.42 -0.65
N GLY A 504 -15.59 0.66 -0.34
CA GLY A 504 -16.14 0.60 1.02
C GLY A 504 -15.90 1.78 1.96
N TRP A 505 -15.41 2.94 1.49
CA TRP A 505 -15.45 4.17 2.29
C TRP A 505 -16.89 4.73 2.34
N ASP A 506 -17.47 5.10 3.48
CA ASP A 506 -16.87 5.21 4.83
C ASP A 506 -17.29 4.12 5.83
N THR A 507 -17.82 2.98 5.36
CA THR A 507 -18.02 1.78 6.20
C THR A 507 -16.69 1.20 6.68
N MET A 508 -15.66 1.28 5.83
CA MET A 508 -14.31 0.74 5.99
C MET A 508 -13.25 1.85 5.88
N GLU A 509 -12.09 1.56 6.47
CA GLU A 509 -10.83 2.29 6.27
C GLU A 509 -9.70 1.24 6.30
N GLY A 510 -9.01 1.03 5.17
CA GLY A 510 -8.03 -0.05 5.01
C GLY A 510 -8.66 -1.43 5.26
N THR A 511 -8.25 -2.09 6.34
CA THR A 511 -8.83 -3.39 6.78
C THR A 511 -9.71 -3.30 8.03
N ALA A 512 -10.03 -2.10 8.53
CA ALA A 512 -10.87 -1.91 9.71
C ALA A 512 -12.21 -1.26 9.36
N CYS A 513 -13.23 -1.55 10.18
CA CYS A 513 -14.49 -0.81 10.15
C CYS A 513 -14.28 0.64 10.62
N HIS A 514 -14.90 1.61 9.94
CA HIS A 514 -14.84 3.03 10.28
C HIS A 514 -16.19 3.52 10.84
N GLU A 515 -17.27 3.46 10.05
CA GLU A 515 -18.65 3.79 10.46
C GLU A 515 -19.57 2.56 10.25
N PRO A 516 -19.96 1.78 11.28
CA PRO A 516 -19.56 1.89 12.69
C PRO A 516 -18.14 1.33 12.93
N PRO A 517 -17.42 1.77 13.99
CA PRO A 517 -16.00 1.41 14.21
C PRO A 517 -15.75 -0.04 14.66
N THR A 518 -16.79 -0.87 14.74
CA THR A 518 -16.74 -2.31 15.09
C THR A 518 -17.96 -3.02 14.52
N ASP A 519 -17.80 -4.28 14.13
CA ASP A 519 -18.90 -5.15 13.66
C ASP A 519 -19.70 -4.60 12.45
N CYS A 520 -19.01 -3.86 11.55
CA CYS A 520 -19.55 -3.44 10.26
C CYS A 520 -19.84 -4.63 9.34
N ASP A 521 -20.74 -4.45 8.37
CA ASP A 521 -20.83 -5.38 7.24
C ASP A 521 -19.65 -5.12 6.28
N THR A 522 -19.14 -6.17 5.66
CA THR A 522 -18.05 -6.11 4.67
C THR A 522 -18.40 -6.89 3.39
N THR A 523 -19.70 -7.16 3.20
CA THR A 523 -20.23 -8.00 2.12
C THR A 523 -20.35 -7.23 0.81
N GLY A 524 -19.29 -7.27 -0.01
CA GLY A 524 -19.28 -6.70 -1.37
C GLY A 524 -18.05 -5.85 -1.64
N PHE A 525 -17.51 -5.23 -0.59
CA PHE A 525 -16.34 -4.37 -0.69
C PHE A 525 -15.11 -5.10 -1.24
N PHE A 526 -14.38 -4.38 -2.07
CA PHE A 526 -13.02 -4.69 -2.47
C PHE A 526 -12.08 -4.65 -1.25
N LYS A 527 -10.87 -5.16 -1.40
CA LYS A 527 -9.86 -5.14 -0.34
C LYS A 527 -8.56 -4.57 -0.87
N PRO A 528 -7.99 -3.53 -0.25
CA PRO A 528 -6.70 -2.98 -0.66
C PRO A 528 -5.57 -4.01 -0.55
N GLN A 529 -4.58 -3.87 -1.43
CA GLN A 529 -3.42 -4.76 -1.56
C GLN A 529 -2.23 -4.28 -0.72
N ILE A 530 -2.15 -2.97 -0.46
CA ILE A 530 -1.28 -2.38 0.57
C ILE A 530 -2.17 -1.59 1.52
N VAL A 531 -1.98 -1.81 2.82
CA VAL A 531 -2.53 -0.99 3.91
C VAL A 531 -1.38 -0.70 4.86
N TYR A 532 -1.32 0.52 5.40
CA TYR A 532 -0.33 0.89 6.42
C TYR A 532 -0.90 1.89 7.44
N PRO A 533 -0.37 1.92 8.68
CA PRO A 533 -1.01 2.62 9.80
C PRO A 533 -0.55 4.07 9.91
N ARG A 534 -1.29 4.86 10.71
CA ARG A 534 -1.04 6.31 10.88
C ARG A 534 0.24 6.72 11.62
N ASP A 535 1.05 5.78 12.08
CA ASP A 535 2.42 6.01 12.56
C ASP A 535 3.52 5.67 11.53
N ASP A 536 3.16 5.03 10.41
CA ASP A 536 4.03 4.77 9.26
C ASP A 536 3.86 5.82 8.15
N GLY A 537 2.65 6.38 7.98
CA GLY A 537 2.40 7.55 7.13
C GLY A 537 0.99 8.14 7.34
N LEU A 538 0.66 9.25 6.67
CA LEU A 538 -0.55 10.04 6.94
C LEU A 538 -1.30 10.53 5.68
N ALA A 539 -0.77 10.29 4.48
CA ALA A 539 -1.38 10.64 3.20
C ALA A 539 -0.68 9.91 2.05
N VAL A 540 -1.20 8.75 1.62
CA VAL A 540 -0.70 8.02 0.46
C VAL A 540 -0.99 8.78 -0.83
N ILE A 541 0.03 9.03 -1.65
CA ILE A 541 -0.14 9.82 -2.89
C ILE A 541 0.02 9.02 -4.19
N GLY A 542 0.23 7.70 -4.09
CA GLY A 542 0.39 6.82 -5.26
C GLY A 542 1.57 7.19 -6.14
N GLY A 543 1.53 6.78 -7.40
CA GLY A 543 2.53 7.06 -8.42
C GLY A 543 2.29 6.26 -9.69
N TYR A 544 3.32 5.55 -10.19
CA TYR A 544 3.29 4.83 -11.47
C TYR A 544 4.16 3.58 -11.46
N VAL A 545 3.85 2.62 -12.33
CA VAL A 545 4.79 1.54 -12.67
C VAL A 545 5.93 2.09 -13.52
N TYR A 546 7.17 1.84 -13.11
CA TYR A 546 8.34 2.24 -13.89
C TYR A 546 8.44 1.40 -15.17
N ARG A 547 8.36 2.09 -16.32
CA ARG A 547 8.45 1.52 -17.67
C ARG A 547 9.58 2.12 -18.51
N GLY A 548 10.42 2.96 -17.90
CA GLY A 548 11.62 3.52 -18.50
C GLY A 548 12.69 2.47 -18.80
N SER A 549 13.75 2.92 -19.47
CA SER A 549 14.85 2.08 -19.97
C SER A 549 16.17 2.31 -19.23
N ALA A 550 16.29 3.40 -18.47
CA ALA A 550 17.53 3.75 -17.78
C ALA A 550 17.89 2.77 -16.64
N ILE A 551 16.88 2.24 -15.94
CA ILE A 551 17.02 1.38 -14.74
C ILE A 551 16.30 0.03 -14.98
N PRO A 552 16.88 -0.91 -15.75
CA PRO A 552 16.22 -2.17 -16.11
C PRO A 552 15.72 -3.00 -14.93
N GLU A 553 16.40 -2.91 -13.78
CA GLU A 553 16.08 -3.62 -12.54
C GLU A 553 14.72 -3.20 -11.95
N MET A 554 14.31 -1.94 -12.16
CA MET A 554 13.05 -1.42 -11.62
C MET A 554 11.85 -1.60 -12.57
N VAL A 555 12.04 -2.17 -13.77
CA VAL A 555 10.97 -2.31 -14.76
C VAL A 555 9.84 -3.22 -14.26
N GLY A 556 8.64 -2.67 -14.14
CA GLY A 556 7.48 -3.37 -13.56
C GLY A 556 7.30 -3.20 -12.05
N HIS A 557 8.08 -2.34 -11.39
CA HIS A 557 7.80 -1.89 -10.02
C HIS A 557 6.89 -0.65 -10.02
N TYR A 558 5.80 -0.68 -9.25
CA TYR A 558 5.00 0.50 -8.89
C TYR A 558 5.74 1.35 -7.87
N PHE A 559 6.02 2.61 -8.21
CA PHE A 559 6.58 3.62 -7.30
C PHE A 559 5.45 4.39 -6.64
N TYR A 560 5.51 4.54 -5.32
CA TYR A 560 4.57 5.35 -4.54
C TYR A 560 5.24 5.99 -3.32
N ALA A 561 4.55 6.95 -2.71
CA ALA A 561 5.04 7.71 -1.56
C ALA A 561 3.92 8.06 -0.58
N ASP A 562 4.32 8.44 0.63
CA ASP A 562 3.49 9.17 1.59
C ASP A 562 3.90 10.65 1.62
N PHE A 563 2.93 11.56 1.51
CA PHE A 563 3.17 12.99 1.46
C PHE A 563 3.75 13.55 2.77
N VAL A 564 3.37 13.03 3.93
CA VAL A 564 3.78 13.61 5.24
C VAL A 564 5.00 12.92 5.81
N ALA A 565 5.05 11.57 5.75
CA ALA A 565 6.23 10.82 6.17
C ALA A 565 7.40 10.98 5.19
N GLY A 566 7.11 11.31 3.93
CA GLY A 566 8.12 11.68 2.93
C GLY A 566 8.94 10.51 2.40
N TRP A 567 8.52 9.27 2.64
CA TRP A 567 9.18 8.08 2.09
C TRP A 567 8.77 7.79 0.65
N ILE A 568 9.61 7.02 -0.05
CA ILE A 568 9.26 6.38 -1.33
C ILE A 568 9.43 4.87 -1.16
N ARG A 569 8.42 4.12 -1.60
CA ARG A 569 8.39 2.66 -1.61
C ARG A 569 8.11 2.14 -3.01
N THR A 570 8.50 0.89 -3.27
CA THR A 570 8.19 0.21 -4.53
C THR A 570 7.81 -1.24 -4.33
N PHE A 571 6.90 -1.78 -5.14
CA PHE A 571 6.64 -3.22 -5.23
C PHE A 571 6.31 -3.63 -6.66
N ARG A 572 6.43 -4.91 -6.98
CA ARG A 572 5.87 -5.54 -8.19
C ARG A 572 4.49 -6.11 -7.89
N TYR A 573 3.63 -6.16 -8.91
CA TYR A 573 2.31 -6.78 -8.79
C TYR A 573 1.98 -7.63 -10.01
N ASP A 574 1.56 -8.87 -9.77
CA ASP A 574 1.06 -9.83 -10.78
C ASP A 574 -0.02 -10.71 -10.11
N GLY A 575 -1.12 -10.07 -9.69
CA GLY A 575 -2.15 -10.65 -8.84
C GLY A 575 -1.82 -10.66 -7.33
N GLU A 576 -0.54 -10.71 -6.98
CA GLU A 576 -0.03 -10.54 -5.61
C GLU A 576 1.14 -9.53 -5.54
N VAL A 577 1.34 -8.93 -4.38
CA VAL A 577 2.44 -7.98 -4.10
C VAL A 577 3.72 -8.75 -3.85
N THR A 578 4.79 -8.41 -4.59
CA THR A 578 6.13 -9.01 -4.49
C THR A 578 7.21 -7.93 -4.58
N GLU A 579 8.45 -8.23 -4.20
CA GLU A 579 9.60 -7.30 -4.30
C GLU A 579 9.30 -5.91 -3.69
N HIS A 580 8.68 -5.91 -2.49
CA HIS A 580 8.33 -4.68 -1.76
C HIS A 580 9.55 -4.13 -1.03
N TYR A 581 9.92 -2.88 -1.31
CA TYR A 581 11.13 -2.22 -0.81
C TYR A 581 10.84 -0.81 -0.28
N ASP A 582 11.52 -0.44 0.81
CA ASP A 582 11.52 0.91 1.38
C ASP A 582 12.85 1.62 1.11
N TRP A 583 12.78 2.77 0.44
CA TRP A 583 13.95 3.52 -0.02
C TRP A 583 14.34 4.71 0.87
N SER A 584 13.63 4.94 1.98
CA SER A 584 13.80 6.10 2.88
C SER A 584 15.22 6.27 3.43
N ARG A 585 15.99 5.18 3.49
CA ARG A 585 17.39 5.16 3.96
C ARG A 585 18.42 5.29 2.85
N SER A 586 18.01 5.10 1.59
CA SER A 586 18.85 5.23 0.40
C SER A 586 18.70 6.56 -0.32
N VAL A 587 17.58 7.27 -0.12
CA VAL A 587 17.23 8.50 -0.83
C VAL A 587 16.90 9.59 0.18
N ASP A 588 17.65 10.70 0.15
CA ASP A 588 17.49 11.81 1.09
C ASP A 588 16.30 12.70 0.69
N LEU A 589 15.14 12.42 1.28
CA LEU A 589 13.86 13.06 0.97
C LEU A 589 13.56 14.17 1.99
N THR A 590 14.40 15.21 2.03
CA THR A 590 14.24 16.36 2.96
C THR A 590 12.98 17.20 2.71
N ASN A 591 12.31 17.00 1.57
CA ASN A 591 11.10 17.70 1.16
C ASN A 591 9.96 16.67 1.00
N PHE A 592 8.77 17.02 1.47
CA PHE A 592 7.54 16.25 1.23
C PHE A 592 7.37 15.92 -0.26
N VAL A 593 7.09 14.66 -0.60
CA VAL A 593 6.74 14.29 -1.98
C VAL A 593 5.31 14.74 -2.25
N TRP A 594 5.11 15.61 -3.24
CA TRP A 594 3.78 16.13 -3.60
C TRP A 594 3.11 15.29 -4.68
N SER A 595 3.92 14.72 -5.57
CA SER A 595 3.46 14.10 -6.81
C SER A 595 4.59 13.29 -7.45
N PHE A 596 4.22 12.39 -8.36
CA PHE A 596 5.14 11.80 -9.33
C PHE A 596 4.79 12.32 -10.73
N GLY A 597 5.74 12.26 -11.65
CA GLY A 597 5.52 12.50 -13.07
C GLY A 597 6.20 11.47 -13.96
N VAL A 598 5.89 11.51 -15.26
CA VAL A 598 6.43 10.61 -16.29
C VAL A 598 6.74 11.39 -17.57
N ASP A 599 7.87 11.07 -18.23
CA ASP A 599 8.20 11.62 -19.56
C ASP A 599 7.75 10.72 -20.72
N GLY A 600 7.88 11.23 -21.95
CA GLY A 600 7.43 10.54 -23.16
C GLY A 600 8.13 9.21 -23.42
N HIS A 601 9.20 8.89 -22.68
CA HIS A 601 9.99 7.67 -22.79
C HIS A 601 9.80 6.72 -21.58
N GLY A 602 8.86 7.04 -20.68
CA GLY A 602 8.48 6.21 -19.53
C GLY A 602 9.40 6.34 -18.31
N GLU A 603 10.36 7.28 -18.31
CA GLU A 603 11.18 7.54 -17.14
C GLU A 603 10.39 8.36 -16.10
N LEU A 604 10.58 8.05 -14.81
CA LEU A 604 9.80 8.64 -13.72
C LEU A 604 10.51 9.82 -13.04
N TYR A 605 9.69 10.71 -12.49
CA TYR A 605 10.07 11.93 -11.78
C TYR A 605 9.36 12.00 -10.44
N VAL A 606 10.04 12.58 -9.46
CA VAL A 606 9.49 12.93 -8.13
C VAL A 606 9.35 14.45 -8.09
N LEU A 607 8.17 14.94 -7.71
CA LEU A 607 7.91 16.36 -7.56
C LEU A 607 7.78 16.68 -6.07
N ASP A 608 8.62 17.60 -5.58
CA ASP A 608 8.35 18.31 -4.34
C ASP A 608 7.83 19.71 -4.67
N ARG A 609 7.21 20.38 -3.68
CA ARG A 609 6.60 21.70 -3.82
C ARG A 609 7.40 22.71 -4.68
N TRP A 610 8.73 22.67 -4.60
CA TRP A 610 9.63 23.66 -5.21
C TRP A 610 10.57 23.09 -6.28
N ALA A 611 10.56 21.78 -6.54
CA ALA A 611 11.54 21.13 -7.42
C ALA A 611 11.03 19.86 -8.12
N VAL A 612 11.60 19.62 -9.30
CA VAL A 612 11.45 18.38 -10.08
C VAL A 612 12.76 17.60 -9.99
N TRP A 613 12.65 16.32 -9.63
CA TRP A 613 13.76 15.38 -9.54
C TRP A 613 13.52 14.21 -10.51
N LYS A 614 14.52 13.79 -11.28
CA LYS A 614 14.42 12.57 -12.10
C LYS A 614 14.91 11.36 -11.31
N ILE A 615 14.19 10.25 -11.41
CA ILE A 615 14.64 8.94 -10.93
C ILE A 615 15.67 8.41 -11.94
N VAL A 616 16.93 8.27 -11.53
CA VAL A 616 18.06 7.93 -12.43
C VAL A 616 18.92 6.78 -11.89
N PRO A 617 19.66 6.05 -12.73
CA PRO A 617 20.48 4.91 -12.30
C PRO A 617 21.56 5.28 -11.30
N ASN A 618 21.60 4.57 -10.17
CA ASN A 618 22.59 4.75 -9.11
C ASN A 618 23.88 3.96 -9.43
N ARG A 619 24.58 4.41 -10.47
CA ARG A 619 25.85 3.79 -10.90
C ARG A 619 26.98 4.17 -9.93
N PRO A 620 27.84 3.21 -9.53
CA PRO A 620 29.03 3.46 -8.71
C PRO A 620 30.18 4.12 -9.50
#